data_AF-A0A6G8PUX8-F1
#
_entry.id   AF-A0A6G8PUX8-F1
#
_cell.length_a   1.000
_cell.length_b   1.000
_cell.length_c   1.000
_cell.angle_alpha   90.00
_cell.angle_beta   90.00
_cell.angle_gamma   90.00
#
_symmetry.space_group_name_H-M   'P 1'
#
loop_
_entity.id
_entity.type
_entity.pdbx_description
1 polymer ?
#
loop_
_entity_poly.entity_id
_entity_poly.type
_entity_poly.pdbx_seq_one_letter_code
_entity_poly.pdbx_strand_id
1 'polypeptide(L)'
;MRSTPTSDDALGLWYALGRLYDGAAGWGRRATMAGFAAACLVGASVLLSAPVFGTSWAGPYAAAIPVAAGLVLGGGLFGWRRVRFRRRRAALGRALDARGLDADRPTLAGLGAYYDVQLVLLRSEYEYLKGRRGARARRSARLLEETFGFAPEDPFETGPLNVAPDTEAMGALRRRWEGRLEAGRGHGGPPRLGAREDLAFRVFPREMDVLEELEMRAAYLRISCGLLRERYGKKGAVGLPESLRQRAERDVREYRSVGGGP
;
A
#
# COMPACT_ATOMS: atom_id res chain seq x y z
N MET A 1 24.81 1.11 31.18
CA MET A 1 24.33 0.23 30.09
C MET A 1 22.81 0.36 30.00
N ARG A 2 22.30 1.09 29.00
CA ARG A 2 20.86 1.12 28.70
C ARG A 2 20.59 -0.08 27.80
N SER A 3 19.74 -0.99 28.25
CA SER A 3 19.13 -2.03 27.42
C SER A 3 18.56 -1.39 26.16
N THR A 4 19.17 -1.65 25.00
CA THR A 4 18.59 -1.32 23.71
C THR A 4 17.23 -2.02 23.64
N PRO A 5 16.10 -1.30 23.57
CA PRO A 5 14.83 -1.94 23.30
C PRO A 5 15.00 -2.72 21.99
N THR A 6 14.72 -4.02 22.07
CA THR A 6 14.97 -5.03 21.04
C THR A 6 14.38 -4.60 19.71
N SER A 7 15.09 -4.88 18.61
CA SER A 7 14.63 -4.65 17.22
C SER A 7 13.17 -5.03 17.00
N ASP A 8 12.73 -6.08 17.67
CA ASP A 8 11.41 -6.70 17.53
C ASP A 8 10.27 -5.79 18.01
N ASP A 9 10.49 -4.99 19.07
CA ASP A 9 9.51 -4.02 19.53
C ASP A 9 9.29 -2.89 18.51
N ALA A 10 10.37 -2.44 17.88
CA ALA A 10 10.31 -1.42 16.84
C ALA A 10 9.63 -1.95 15.57
N LEU A 11 9.91 -3.19 15.19
CA LEU A 11 9.24 -3.88 14.08
C LEU A 11 7.74 -4.00 14.33
N GLY A 12 7.33 -4.41 15.54
CA GLY A 12 5.93 -4.50 15.92
C GLY A 12 5.19 -3.16 15.79
N LEU A 13 5.84 -2.04 16.09
CA LEU A 13 5.26 -0.70 15.91
C LEU A 13 5.12 -0.31 14.43
N TRP A 14 6.11 -0.66 13.60
CA TRP A 14 6.01 -0.45 12.16
C TRP A 14 4.87 -1.25 11.54
N TYR A 15 4.71 -2.51 11.92
CA TYR A 15 3.63 -3.36 11.44
C TYR A 15 2.27 -2.90 11.95
N ALA A 16 2.17 -2.45 13.20
CA ALA A 16 0.95 -1.83 13.73
C ALA A 16 0.58 -0.55 12.96
N LEU A 17 1.57 0.23 12.52
CA LEU A 17 1.37 1.41 11.69
C LEU A 17 0.91 1.02 10.28
N GLY A 18 1.51 0.00 9.66
CA GLY A 18 1.07 -0.54 8.38
C GLY A 18 -0.39 -1.01 8.42
N ARG A 19 -0.74 -1.84 9.42
CA ARG A 19 -2.14 -2.29 9.65
C ARG A 19 -3.11 -1.12 9.85
N LEU A 20 -2.67 -0.06 10.52
CA LEU A 20 -3.50 1.13 10.71
C LEU A 20 -3.83 1.81 9.37
N TYR A 21 -2.88 1.87 8.44
CA TYR A 21 -3.11 2.42 7.11
C TYR A 21 -3.93 1.49 6.21
N ASP A 22 -3.71 0.17 6.25
CA ASP A 22 -4.57 -0.80 5.55
C ASP A 22 -6.02 -0.68 6.01
N GLY A 23 -6.21 -0.57 7.33
CA GLY A 23 -7.51 -0.35 7.93
C GLY A 23 -8.19 0.92 7.40
N ALA A 24 -7.42 1.94 7.03
CA ALA A 24 -7.91 3.22 6.49
C ALA A 24 -8.38 3.14 5.03
N ALA A 25 -7.96 2.11 4.28
CA ALA A 25 -8.41 1.88 2.92
C ALA A 25 -9.94 1.62 2.86
N GLY A 26 -10.63 2.36 1.99
CA GLY A 26 -12.06 2.15 1.73
C GLY A 26 -13.03 2.69 2.81
N TRP A 27 -12.59 3.53 3.75
CA TRP A 27 -13.49 4.17 4.72
C TRP A 27 -14.55 5.04 4.08
N GLY A 28 -14.19 5.78 3.01
CA GLY A 28 -15.15 6.59 2.26
C GLY A 28 -16.32 5.74 1.77
N ARG A 29 -16.02 4.66 1.04
CA ARG A 29 -17.03 3.74 0.51
C ARG A 29 -17.92 3.16 1.63
N ARG A 30 -17.33 2.68 2.73
CA ARG A 30 -18.10 2.10 3.85
C ARG A 30 -19.00 3.13 4.53
N ALA A 31 -18.52 4.36 4.73
CA ALA A 31 -19.32 5.44 5.31
C ALA A 31 -20.44 5.89 4.37
N THR A 32 -20.17 5.98 3.07
CA THR A 32 -21.19 6.28 2.06
C THR A 32 -22.27 5.20 2.01
N MET A 33 -21.89 3.91 2.04
CA MET A 33 -22.86 2.81 2.08
C MET A 33 -23.73 2.85 3.35
N ALA A 34 -23.13 3.13 4.51
CA ALA A 34 -23.87 3.25 5.76
C ALA A 34 -24.85 4.44 5.75
N GLY A 35 -24.41 5.60 5.26
CA GLY A 35 -25.27 6.77 5.11
C GLY A 35 -26.41 6.55 4.12
N PHE A 36 -26.13 5.88 3.00
CA PHE A 36 -27.15 5.51 2.02
C PHE A 36 -28.18 4.54 2.60
N ALA A 37 -27.72 3.46 3.26
CA ALA A 37 -28.61 2.50 3.90
C ALA A 37 -29.51 3.15 4.96
N ALA A 38 -28.94 4.05 5.76
CA ALA A 38 -29.70 4.82 6.74
C ALA A 38 -30.76 5.72 6.08
N ALA A 39 -30.41 6.42 5.00
CA ALA A 39 -31.37 7.23 4.25
C ALA A 39 -32.52 6.36 3.70
N CYS A 40 -32.24 5.18 3.14
CA CYS A 40 -33.27 4.27 2.65
C CYS A 40 -34.19 3.77 3.78
N LEU A 41 -33.63 3.33 4.91
CA LEU A 41 -34.40 2.83 6.05
C LEU A 41 -35.28 3.92 6.67
N VAL A 42 -34.75 5.13 6.86
CA VAL A 42 -35.50 6.26 7.39
C VAL A 42 -36.58 6.70 6.39
N GLY A 43 -36.27 6.75 5.10
CA GLY A 43 -37.24 7.05 4.05
C GLY A 43 -38.39 6.03 4.01
N ALA A 44 -38.08 4.74 4.07
CA ALA A 44 -39.09 3.68 4.14
C ALA A 44 -39.96 3.82 5.40
N SER A 45 -39.35 4.13 6.54
CA SER A 45 -40.08 4.36 7.80
C SER A 45 -41.02 5.56 7.73
N VAL A 46 -40.57 6.67 7.11
CA VAL A 46 -41.41 7.86 6.88
C VAL A 46 -42.61 7.49 6.00
N LEU A 47 -42.40 6.77 4.89
CA LEU A 47 -43.47 6.35 4.00
C LEU A 47 -44.47 5.39 4.68
N LEU A 48 -43.98 4.43 5.46
CA LEU A 48 -44.81 3.47 6.20
C LEU A 48 -45.60 4.11 7.36
N SER A 49 -45.12 5.24 7.89
CA SER A 49 -45.84 5.96 8.95
C SER A 49 -47.04 6.77 8.43
N ALA A 50 -47.04 7.14 7.14
CA ALA A 50 -48.04 8.03 6.57
C ALA A 50 -49.48 7.49 6.65
N PRO A 51 -49.76 6.18 6.42
CA PRO A 51 -51.10 5.62 6.58
C PRO A 51 -51.58 5.55 8.05
N VAL A 52 -50.65 5.49 9.01
CA VAL A 52 -50.97 5.26 10.43
C VAL A 52 -51.09 6.57 11.20
N PHE A 53 -50.22 7.54 10.91
CA PHE A 53 -50.09 8.79 11.67
C PHE A 53 -50.30 10.04 10.81
N GLY A 54 -50.53 9.90 9.51
CA GLY A 54 -50.47 11.00 8.54
C GLY A 54 -49.04 11.49 8.31
N THR A 55 -48.90 12.58 7.56
CA THR A 55 -47.60 13.26 7.31
C THR A 55 -47.38 14.49 8.19
N SER A 56 -48.33 14.80 9.07
CA SER A 56 -48.31 16.00 9.92
C SER A 56 -47.13 16.04 10.89
N TRP A 57 -46.68 14.88 11.38
CA TRP A 57 -45.54 14.77 12.29
C TRP A 57 -44.19 15.11 11.63
N ALA A 58 -44.08 14.89 10.31
CA ALA A 58 -42.88 15.18 9.52
C ALA A 58 -42.95 16.57 8.85
N GLY A 59 -44.15 17.12 8.71
CA GLY A 59 -44.40 18.43 8.13
C GLY A 59 -43.83 18.58 6.70
N PRO A 60 -43.50 19.82 6.26
CA PRO A 60 -42.94 20.05 4.93
C PRO A 60 -41.55 19.45 4.71
N TYR A 61 -40.92 18.92 5.77
CA TYR A 61 -39.55 18.41 5.75
C TYR A 61 -39.46 16.90 5.59
N ALA A 62 -40.58 16.20 5.37
CA ALA A 62 -40.62 14.74 5.22
C ALA A 62 -39.60 14.20 4.19
N ALA A 63 -39.37 14.93 3.10
CA ALA A 63 -38.38 14.57 2.08
C ALA A 63 -36.92 14.83 2.50
N ALA A 64 -36.68 15.76 3.43
CA ALA A 64 -35.34 16.12 3.91
C ALA A 64 -34.85 15.22 5.05
N ILE A 65 -35.76 14.66 5.86
CA ILE A 65 -35.44 13.81 7.02
C ILE A 65 -34.55 12.61 6.64
N PRO A 66 -34.84 11.82 5.59
CA PRO A 66 -33.99 10.69 5.20
C PRO A 66 -32.59 11.11 4.75
N VAL A 67 -32.49 12.22 4.01
CA VAL A 67 -31.21 12.76 3.54
C VAL A 67 -30.37 13.25 4.72
N ALA A 68 -30.97 13.99 5.65
CA ALA A 68 -30.31 14.46 6.86
C ALA A 68 -29.83 13.28 7.72
N ALA A 69 -30.68 12.27 7.93
CA ALA A 69 -30.30 11.07 8.68
C ALA A 69 -29.12 10.32 8.03
N GLY A 70 -29.14 10.15 6.71
CA GLY A 70 -28.05 9.53 5.97
C GLY A 70 -26.74 10.32 6.07
N LEU A 71 -26.79 11.65 5.97
CA LEU A 71 -25.63 12.53 6.11
C LEU A 71 -25.06 12.51 7.53
N VAL A 72 -25.91 12.58 8.56
CA VAL A 72 -25.49 12.55 9.96
C VAL A 72 -24.84 11.21 10.30
N LEU A 73 -25.45 10.09 9.89
CA LEU A 73 -24.92 8.76 10.21
C LEU A 73 -23.67 8.44 9.39
N GLY A 74 -23.70 8.67 8.08
CA GLY A 74 -22.53 8.44 7.22
C GLY A 74 -21.37 9.39 7.53
N GLY A 75 -21.66 10.68 7.64
CA GLY A 75 -20.68 11.72 7.97
C GLY A 75 -20.14 11.60 9.39
N GLY A 76 -21.01 11.30 10.37
CA GLY A 76 -20.64 11.06 11.76
C GLY A 76 -19.71 9.87 11.91
N LEU A 77 -20.03 8.73 11.29
CA LEU A 77 -19.17 7.55 11.28
C LEU A 77 -17.81 7.84 10.63
N PHE A 78 -17.81 8.54 9.50
CA PHE A 78 -16.58 8.93 8.82
C PHE A 78 -15.70 9.85 9.69
N GLY A 79 -16.29 10.88 10.29
CA GLY A 79 -15.62 11.81 11.19
C GLY A 79 -15.03 11.10 12.40
N TRP A 80 -15.81 10.24 13.06
CA TRP A 80 -15.35 9.46 14.21
C TRP A 80 -14.17 8.54 13.85
N ARG A 81 -14.25 7.81 12.72
CA ARG A 81 -13.14 6.98 12.23
C ARG A 81 -11.90 7.79 11.95
N ARG A 82 -12.04 8.98 11.35
CA ARG A 82 -10.91 9.88 11.07
C ARG A 82 -10.26 10.41 12.33
N VAL A 83 -11.03 10.77 13.36
CA VAL A 83 -10.50 11.17 14.67
C VAL A 83 -9.78 10.01 15.34
N ARG A 84 -10.39 8.82 15.36
CA ARG A 84 -9.77 7.60 15.93
C ARG A 84 -8.46 7.24 15.23
N PHE A 85 -8.41 7.34 13.91
CA PHE A 85 -7.19 7.15 13.12
C PHE A 85 -6.09 8.12 13.52
N ARG A 86 -6.38 9.43 13.54
CA ARG A 86 -5.40 10.46 13.90
C ARG A 86 -4.85 10.22 15.30
N ARG A 87 -5.70 9.87 16.26
CA ARG A 87 -5.27 9.55 17.64
C ARG A 87 -4.36 8.32 17.68
N ARG A 88 -4.75 7.23 17.01
CA ARG A 88 -3.93 6.00 16.95
C ARG A 88 -2.60 6.24 16.22
N ARG A 89 -2.63 6.94 15.09
CA ARG A 89 -1.45 7.31 14.31
C ARG A 89 -0.48 8.16 15.14
N ALA A 90 -1.00 9.14 15.90
CA ALA A 90 -0.18 9.97 16.78
C ALA A 90 0.41 9.16 17.95
N ALA A 91 -0.34 8.21 18.51
CA ALA A 91 0.17 7.33 19.57
C ALA A 91 1.32 6.43 19.06
N LEU A 92 1.15 5.78 17.90
CA LEU A 92 2.21 5.01 17.25
C LEU A 92 3.40 5.89 16.86
N GLY A 93 3.13 7.12 16.39
CA GLY A 93 4.15 8.11 16.07
C GLY A 93 5.04 8.44 17.26
N ARG A 94 4.43 8.75 18.42
CA ARG A 94 5.18 8.99 19.66
C ARG A 94 5.96 7.76 20.13
N ALA A 95 5.40 6.56 19.95
CA ALA A 95 6.05 5.32 20.36
C ALA A 95 7.30 4.99 19.50
N LEU A 96 7.25 5.31 18.21
CA LEU A 96 8.38 5.22 17.28
C LEU A 96 9.41 6.32 17.55
N ASP A 97 8.96 7.56 17.76
CA ASP A 97 9.83 8.71 18.09
C ASP A 97 10.61 8.49 19.40
N ALA A 98 9.97 7.91 20.42
CA ALA A 98 10.63 7.50 21.67
C ALA A 98 11.75 6.46 21.47
N ARG A 99 11.80 5.81 20.31
CA ARG A 99 12.86 4.86 19.90
C ARG A 99 13.83 5.47 18.88
N GLY A 100 13.75 6.77 18.62
CA GLY A 100 14.59 7.47 17.63
C GLY A 100 14.19 7.19 16.18
N LEU A 101 12.96 6.73 15.93
CA LEU A 101 12.45 6.42 14.59
C LEU A 101 11.42 7.46 14.15
N ASP A 102 11.54 7.95 12.92
CA ASP A 102 10.56 8.85 12.32
C ASP A 102 9.43 8.06 11.68
N ALA A 103 8.26 8.09 12.29
CA ALA A 103 7.07 7.37 11.84
C ALA A 103 6.54 7.79 10.46
N ASP A 104 7.00 8.91 9.89
CA ASP A 104 6.67 9.31 8.52
C ASP A 104 7.76 8.93 7.51
N ARG A 105 8.92 8.44 7.96
CA ARG A 105 10.07 8.09 7.10
C ARG A 105 10.54 6.67 7.41
N PRO A 106 9.82 5.63 6.95
CA PRO A 106 10.06 4.25 7.36
C PRO A 106 11.43 3.69 6.96
N THR A 107 12.05 4.27 5.94
CA THR A 107 13.37 3.87 5.44
C THR A 107 14.51 4.72 6.00
N LEU A 108 14.22 5.68 6.91
CA LEU A 108 15.23 6.55 7.49
C LEU A 108 16.33 5.75 8.19
N ALA A 109 15.95 4.70 8.91
CA ALA A 109 16.86 3.78 9.61
C ALA A 109 17.40 2.64 8.72
N GLY A 110 17.11 2.65 7.41
CA GLY A 110 17.43 1.57 6.47
C GLY A 110 16.21 0.73 6.10
N LEU A 111 16.44 -0.39 5.41
CA LEU A 111 15.36 -1.27 4.92
C LEU A 111 15.07 -2.44 5.87
N GLY A 112 15.70 -2.44 7.07
CA GLY A 112 15.58 -3.43 8.15
C GLY A 112 14.17 -4.01 8.36
N ALA A 113 13.16 -3.13 8.36
CA ALA A 113 11.78 -3.51 8.68
C ALA A 113 11.01 -4.20 7.56
N TYR A 114 11.55 -4.22 6.34
CA TYR A 114 10.88 -4.77 5.17
C TYR A 114 11.32 -6.21 4.90
N TYR A 115 10.34 -7.05 4.59
CA TYR A 115 10.59 -8.35 3.98
C TYR A 115 11.00 -8.18 2.52
N ASP A 116 11.84 -9.09 2.03
CA ASP A 116 12.33 -9.06 0.66
C ASP A 116 11.19 -9.08 -0.37
N VAL A 117 10.13 -9.86 -0.11
CA VAL A 117 8.90 -9.90 -0.93
C VAL A 117 8.28 -8.51 -1.09
N GLN A 118 8.23 -7.70 -0.02
CA GLN A 118 7.71 -6.33 -0.09
C GLN A 118 8.59 -5.43 -0.95
N LEU A 119 9.91 -5.53 -0.75
CA LEU A 119 10.87 -4.74 -1.52
C LEU A 119 10.84 -5.09 -3.01
N VAL A 120 10.69 -6.38 -3.35
CA VAL A 120 10.51 -6.86 -4.72
C VAL A 120 9.24 -6.28 -5.33
N LEU A 121 8.12 -6.28 -4.61
CA LEU A 121 6.87 -5.66 -5.06
C LEU A 121 7.05 -4.16 -5.33
N LEU A 122 7.58 -3.40 -4.38
CA LEU A 122 7.84 -1.96 -4.52
C LEU A 122 8.78 -1.66 -5.69
N ARG A 123 9.82 -2.49 -5.88
CA ARG A 123 10.74 -2.36 -7.00
C ARG A 123 10.08 -2.67 -8.34
N SER A 124 9.12 -3.61 -8.37
CA SER A 124 8.29 -3.94 -9.53
C SER A 124 7.38 -2.77 -9.90
N GLU A 125 6.73 -2.16 -8.91
CA GLU A 125 5.89 -0.97 -9.11
C GLU A 125 6.70 0.21 -9.64
N TYR A 126 7.92 0.41 -9.15
CA TYR A 126 8.84 1.42 -9.69
C TYR A 126 9.19 1.16 -11.18
N GLU A 127 9.54 -0.06 -11.58
CA GLU A 127 9.74 -0.37 -13.01
C GLU A 127 8.49 -0.14 -13.83
N TYR A 128 7.32 -0.53 -13.30
CA TYR A 128 6.05 -0.30 -13.95
C TYR A 128 5.83 1.19 -14.21
N LEU A 129 6.07 2.04 -13.21
CA LEU A 129 5.92 3.49 -13.32
C LEU A 129 6.88 4.11 -14.32
N LYS A 130 8.12 3.61 -14.43
CA LYS A 130 9.09 4.08 -15.44
C LYS A 130 8.61 3.84 -16.87
N GLY A 131 7.92 2.73 -17.11
CA GLY A 131 7.32 2.43 -18.42
C GLY A 131 6.11 3.30 -18.80
N ARG A 132 5.53 4.03 -17.84
CA ARG A 132 4.32 4.84 -18.07
C ARG A 132 4.66 6.29 -18.41
N ARG A 133 3.90 6.85 -19.35
CA ARG A 133 3.98 8.27 -19.70
C ARG A 133 3.14 9.11 -18.73
N GLY A 134 3.65 10.28 -18.36
CA GLY A 134 2.91 11.31 -17.62
C GLY A 134 3.60 11.79 -16.35
N ALA A 135 3.28 13.03 -15.96
CA ALA A 135 3.90 13.68 -14.80
C ALA A 135 3.62 12.96 -13.47
N ARG A 136 2.44 12.33 -13.33
CA ARG A 136 2.09 11.56 -12.13
C ARG A 136 2.98 10.33 -11.96
N ALA A 137 3.15 9.54 -13.03
CA ALA A 137 4.00 8.35 -12.99
C ALA A 137 5.44 8.71 -12.64
N ARG A 138 5.99 9.76 -13.26
CA ARG A 138 7.33 10.28 -12.93
C ARG A 138 7.48 10.72 -11.47
N ARG A 139 6.49 11.45 -10.94
CA ARG A 139 6.50 11.85 -9.52
C ARG A 139 6.45 10.65 -8.58
N SER A 140 5.63 9.65 -8.89
CA SER A 140 5.56 8.43 -8.10
C SER A 140 6.83 7.58 -8.20
N ALA A 141 7.44 7.48 -9.38
CA ALA A 141 8.72 6.80 -9.54
C ALA A 141 9.82 7.49 -8.73
N ARG A 142 9.91 8.82 -8.80
CA ARG A 142 10.85 9.62 -8.02
C ARG A 142 10.63 9.48 -6.51
N LEU A 143 9.37 9.42 -6.05
CA LEU A 143 9.06 9.13 -4.65
C LEU A 143 9.68 7.80 -4.20
N LEU A 144 9.58 6.75 -5.02
CA LEU A 144 10.14 5.43 -4.71
C LEU A 144 11.69 5.44 -4.76
N GLU A 145 12.29 6.19 -5.68
CA GLU A 145 13.75 6.41 -5.72
C GLU A 145 14.24 7.07 -4.42
N GLU A 146 13.60 8.17 -4.01
CA GLU A 146 13.97 8.93 -2.82
C GLU A 146 13.66 8.18 -1.52
N THR A 147 12.60 7.36 -1.51
CA THR A 147 12.18 6.61 -0.32
C THR A 147 12.99 5.34 -0.11
N PHE A 148 13.16 4.54 -1.16
CA PHE A 148 13.77 3.21 -1.04
C PHE A 148 15.20 3.17 -1.54
N GLY A 149 15.70 4.26 -2.13
CA GLY A 149 16.99 4.26 -2.79
C GLY A 149 16.94 3.32 -3.98
N PHE A 150 15.87 3.32 -4.78
CA PHE A 150 15.83 2.62 -6.08
C PHE A 150 16.53 3.44 -7.15
N ALA A 151 17.12 2.79 -8.15
CA ALA A 151 17.80 3.44 -9.26
C ALA A 151 17.43 2.81 -10.60
N PRO A 152 17.45 3.59 -11.68
CA PRO A 152 17.42 3.05 -13.03
C PRO A 152 18.57 2.10 -13.33
N GLU A 153 19.75 2.33 -12.74
CA GLU A 153 20.99 1.57 -12.94
C GLU A 153 21.11 0.33 -12.06
N ASP A 154 20.18 0.12 -11.12
CA ASP A 154 20.14 -1.13 -10.37
C ASP A 154 20.17 -2.29 -11.38
N PRO A 155 21.02 -3.33 -11.18
CA PRO A 155 21.12 -4.46 -12.09
C PRO A 155 19.84 -5.30 -11.97
N PHE A 156 18.84 -4.74 -12.61
CA PHE A 156 17.57 -5.28 -12.97
C PHE A 156 17.63 -5.56 -14.47
N GLU A 157 18.79 -6.01 -14.94
CA GLU A 157 19.43 -5.70 -16.25
C GLU A 157 18.56 -5.87 -17.49
N THR A 158 17.41 -6.52 -17.39
CA THR A 158 16.49 -6.74 -18.53
C THR A 158 15.00 -6.62 -18.20
N GLY A 159 14.63 -6.46 -16.92
CA GLY A 159 13.26 -6.69 -16.44
C GLY A 159 12.75 -8.12 -16.71
N PRO A 160 11.66 -8.55 -16.07
CA PRO A 160 11.01 -8.04 -14.87
C PRO A 160 11.03 -9.11 -13.77
N LEU A 161 11.92 -8.90 -12.80
CA LEU A 161 12.18 -9.71 -11.59
C LEU A 161 13.23 -10.81 -11.76
N ASN A 162 14.41 -10.35 -12.19
CA ASN A 162 15.67 -11.10 -12.15
C ASN A 162 16.07 -11.64 -10.75
N VAL A 163 15.44 -11.16 -9.68
CA VAL A 163 15.84 -11.43 -8.30
C VAL A 163 14.63 -11.92 -7.50
N ALA A 164 14.73 -13.14 -7.00
CA ALA A 164 13.73 -13.72 -6.12
C ALA A 164 13.98 -13.29 -4.66
N PRO A 165 12.94 -13.20 -3.83
CA PRO A 165 13.08 -13.03 -2.38
C PRO A 165 14.03 -14.08 -1.79
N ASP A 166 14.69 -13.75 -0.69
CA ASP A 166 15.55 -14.67 0.09
C ASP A 166 16.75 -15.23 -0.70
N THR A 167 17.17 -14.52 -1.75
CA THR A 167 18.37 -14.86 -2.52
C THR A 167 19.53 -13.91 -2.23
N GLU A 168 20.76 -14.38 -2.44
CA GLU A 168 21.96 -13.53 -2.28
C GLU A 168 21.93 -12.31 -3.21
N ALA A 169 21.36 -12.46 -4.41
CA ALA A 169 21.14 -11.36 -5.34
C ALA A 169 20.21 -10.28 -4.76
N MET A 170 19.18 -10.68 -3.99
CA MET A 170 18.29 -9.76 -3.28
C MET A 170 19.02 -9.04 -2.15
N GLY A 171 19.81 -9.76 -1.36
CA GLY A 171 20.67 -9.17 -0.35
C GLY A 171 21.66 -8.15 -0.93
N ALA A 172 22.24 -8.42 -2.11
CA ALA A 172 23.14 -7.50 -2.79
C ALA A 172 22.43 -6.23 -3.33
N LEU A 173 21.17 -6.33 -3.77
CA LEU A 173 20.37 -5.16 -4.14
C LEU A 173 19.99 -4.34 -2.91
N ARG A 174 19.53 -4.99 -1.85
CA ARG A 174 19.19 -4.33 -0.58
C ARG A 174 20.35 -3.52 -0.03
N ARG A 175 21.56 -4.08 0.03
CA ARG A 175 22.77 -3.35 0.47
C ARG A 175 23.06 -2.13 -0.40
N ARG A 176 22.84 -2.21 -1.72
CA ARG A 176 23.01 -1.06 -2.63
C ARG A 176 21.99 0.04 -2.37
N TRP A 177 20.74 -0.33 -2.14
CA TRP A 177 19.67 0.61 -1.81
C TRP A 177 19.91 1.28 -0.46
N GLU A 178 20.28 0.50 0.56
CA GLU A 178 20.66 1.02 1.88
C GLU A 178 21.85 1.99 1.78
N GLY A 179 22.90 1.65 1.03
CA GLY A 179 24.03 2.57 0.81
C GLY A 179 23.63 3.89 0.15
N ARG A 180 22.65 3.88 -0.77
CA ARG A 180 22.12 5.11 -1.38
C ARG A 180 21.23 5.92 -0.44
N LEU A 181 20.45 5.24 0.41
CA LEU A 181 19.70 5.90 1.47
C LEU A 181 20.63 6.58 2.47
N GLU A 182 21.71 5.91 2.86
CA GLU A 182 22.74 6.45 3.74
C GLU A 182 23.43 7.67 3.14
N ALA A 183 23.86 7.59 1.87
CA ALA A 183 24.42 8.74 1.16
C ALA A 183 23.43 9.92 1.05
N GLY A 184 22.14 9.63 0.93
CA GLY A 184 21.06 10.63 0.89
C GLY A 184 20.75 11.31 2.23
N ARG A 185 21.19 10.76 3.37
CA ARG A 185 20.87 11.33 4.70
C ARG A 185 21.40 12.75 4.89
N GLY A 186 22.55 13.08 4.29
CA GLY A 186 23.12 14.44 4.33
C GLY A 186 22.31 15.50 3.57
N HIS A 187 21.39 15.08 2.68
CA HIS A 187 20.60 15.96 1.83
C HIS A 187 19.12 16.04 2.27
N GLY A 188 18.85 15.81 3.56
CA GLY A 188 17.51 15.90 4.14
C GLY A 188 16.80 14.55 4.30
N GLY A 189 17.42 13.45 3.85
CA GLY A 189 16.91 12.08 4.00
C GLY A 189 15.66 11.76 3.17
N PRO A 190 15.05 10.57 3.37
CA PRO A 190 13.85 10.16 2.66
C PRO A 190 12.67 11.12 2.87
N PRO A 191 11.77 11.27 1.88
CA PRO A 191 10.59 12.10 2.00
C PRO A 191 9.62 11.55 3.05
N ARG A 192 8.78 12.42 3.62
CA ARG A 192 7.70 12.02 4.53
C ARG A 192 6.58 11.37 3.73
N LEU A 193 6.11 10.21 4.20
CA LEU A 193 5.04 9.42 3.60
C LEU A 193 3.79 9.46 4.47
N GLY A 194 2.62 9.36 3.84
CA GLY A 194 1.36 9.31 4.54
C GLY A 194 0.40 8.26 3.99
N ALA A 195 -0.87 8.37 4.42
CA ALA A 195 -1.92 7.43 4.04
C ALA A 195 -2.15 7.34 2.53
N ARG A 196 -1.83 8.42 1.79
CA ARG A 196 -2.05 8.47 0.34
C ARG A 196 -1.05 7.60 -0.39
N GLU A 197 0.22 7.74 -0.04
CA GLU A 197 1.33 6.98 -0.64
C GLU A 197 1.20 5.51 -0.27
N ASP A 198 0.83 5.21 0.97
CA ASP A 198 0.59 3.85 1.43
C ASP A 198 -0.64 3.20 0.78
N LEU A 199 -1.72 3.95 0.55
CA LEU A 199 -2.86 3.45 -0.22
C LEU A 199 -2.49 3.12 -1.68
N ALA A 200 -1.50 3.81 -2.24
CA ALA A 200 -1.10 3.64 -3.63
C ALA A 200 -0.11 2.49 -3.84
N PHE A 201 0.85 2.32 -2.93
CA PHE A 201 2.01 1.44 -3.12
C PHE A 201 2.33 0.56 -1.90
N ARG A 202 1.57 0.66 -0.80
CA ARG A 202 1.83 -0.04 0.48
C ARG A 202 3.26 0.21 1.01
N VAL A 203 3.67 1.48 1.01
CA VAL A 203 5.05 1.89 1.32
C VAL A 203 5.50 1.63 2.76
N PHE A 204 4.60 1.46 3.73
CA PHE A 204 4.99 1.15 5.12
C PHE A 204 5.24 -0.35 5.32
N PRO A 205 6.17 -0.75 6.21
CA PRO A 205 6.44 -2.17 6.50
C PRO A 205 5.18 -2.92 6.92
N ARG A 206 5.06 -4.20 6.52
CA ARG A 206 3.95 -5.07 6.90
C ARG A 206 4.48 -6.33 7.53
N GLU A 207 3.79 -6.78 8.56
CA GLU A 207 3.95 -8.13 9.07
C GLU A 207 3.50 -9.09 7.97
N MET A 208 4.28 -10.13 7.75
CA MET A 208 4.00 -11.11 6.71
C MET A 208 3.51 -12.39 7.37
N ASP A 209 2.27 -12.77 7.06
CA ASP A 209 1.85 -14.16 7.20
C ASP A 209 1.88 -14.85 5.84
N VAL A 210 1.53 -16.14 5.80
CA VAL A 210 1.56 -16.95 4.58
C VAL A 210 0.63 -16.39 3.50
N LEU A 211 -0.55 -15.88 3.88
CA LEU A 211 -1.52 -15.37 2.91
C LEU A 211 -1.04 -14.03 2.35
N GLU A 212 -0.61 -13.13 3.22
CA GLU A 212 -0.05 -11.83 2.86
C GLU A 212 1.15 -12.00 1.92
N GLU A 213 2.02 -12.98 2.20
CA GLU A 213 3.16 -13.29 1.34
C GLU A 213 2.70 -13.71 -0.06
N LEU A 214 1.76 -14.66 -0.14
CA LEU A 214 1.23 -15.15 -1.42
C LEU A 214 0.54 -14.04 -2.21
N GLU A 215 -0.22 -13.16 -1.55
CA GLU A 215 -0.85 -12.01 -2.19
C GLU A 215 0.19 -11.05 -2.79
N MET A 216 1.24 -10.72 -2.03
CA MET A 216 2.31 -9.85 -2.52
C MET A 216 3.13 -10.49 -3.63
N ARG A 217 3.40 -11.80 -3.53
CA ARG A 217 4.03 -12.59 -4.61
C ARG A 217 3.18 -12.56 -5.87
N ALA A 218 1.90 -12.85 -5.76
CA ALA A 218 0.97 -12.76 -6.89
C ALA A 218 0.96 -11.34 -7.50
N ALA A 219 1.02 -10.29 -6.68
CA ALA A 219 1.02 -8.91 -7.13
C ALA A 219 2.28 -8.55 -7.92
N TYR A 220 3.48 -8.86 -7.40
CA TYR A 220 4.71 -8.55 -8.11
C TYR A 220 4.84 -9.39 -9.38
N LEU A 221 4.45 -10.67 -9.33
CA LEU A 221 4.50 -11.58 -10.48
C LEU A 221 3.56 -11.12 -11.60
N ARG A 222 2.38 -10.60 -11.25
CA ARG A 222 1.45 -9.99 -12.21
C ARG A 222 2.06 -8.77 -12.90
N ILE A 223 2.68 -7.87 -12.15
CA ILE A 223 3.39 -6.70 -12.70
C ILE A 223 4.51 -7.19 -13.62
N SER A 224 5.28 -8.17 -13.17
CA SER A 224 6.37 -8.77 -13.92
C SER A 224 5.91 -9.33 -15.26
N CYS A 225 4.93 -10.23 -15.24
CA CYS A 225 4.37 -10.83 -16.44
C CYS A 225 3.78 -9.79 -17.39
N GLY A 226 3.17 -8.73 -16.85
CA GLY A 226 2.69 -7.58 -17.63
C GLY A 226 3.83 -6.87 -18.36
N LEU A 227 4.92 -6.55 -17.65
CA LEU A 227 6.09 -5.88 -18.22
C LEU A 227 6.84 -6.76 -19.23
N LEU A 228 6.91 -8.09 -19.02
CA LEU A 228 7.44 -9.04 -20.01
C LEU A 228 6.68 -8.92 -21.33
N ARG A 229 5.34 -8.97 -21.25
CA ARG A 229 4.47 -8.93 -22.43
C ARG A 229 4.56 -7.59 -23.15
N GLU A 230 4.65 -6.48 -22.42
CA GLU A 230 4.81 -5.15 -23.00
C GLU A 230 6.16 -4.98 -23.72
N ARG A 231 7.24 -5.53 -23.16
CA ARG A 231 8.60 -5.34 -23.67
C ARG A 231 8.96 -6.32 -24.80
N TYR A 232 8.45 -7.56 -24.74
CA TYR A 232 8.84 -8.65 -25.64
C TYR A 232 7.67 -9.28 -26.42
N GLY A 233 6.45 -8.76 -26.26
CA GLY A 233 5.25 -9.23 -26.97
C GLY A 233 4.62 -10.51 -26.40
N LYS A 234 3.47 -10.90 -26.97
CA LYS A 234 2.66 -12.05 -26.49
C LYS A 234 3.35 -13.41 -26.59
N LYS A 235 4.30 -13.57 -27.54
CA LYS A 235 5.05 -14.82 -27.71
C LYS A 235 6.13 -15.01 -26.65
N GLY A 236 6.47 -13.97 -25.87
CA GLY A 236 7.31 -14.02 -24.67
C GLY A 236 8.71 -14.61 -24.88
N ALA A 237 9.76 -13.86 -24.59
CA ALA A 237 11.15 -14.35 -24.54
C ALA A 237 11.75 -14.97 -25.83
N VAL A 238 11.01 -15.08 -26.93
CA VAL A 238 11.53 -15.54 -28.23
C VAL A 238 12.54 -14.50 -28.73
N GLY A 239 13.83 -14.83 -28.65
CA GLY A 239 14.95 -13.93 -28.98
C GLY A 239 15.68 -13.34 -27.77
N LEU A 240 15.30 -13.70 -26.54
CA LEU A 240 16.08 -13.35 -25.35
C LEU A 240 17.30 -14.28 -25.19
N PRO A 241 18.42 -13.77 -24.62
CA PRO A 241 19.45 -14.61 -24.04
C PRO A 241 18.88 -15.70 -23.13
N GLU A 242 19.47 -16.90 -23.19
CA GLU A 242 19.00 -18.12 -22.49
C GLU A 242 18.71 -17.89 -21.00
N SER A 243 19.62 -17.19 -20.32
CA SER A 243 19.51 -16.89 -18.89
C SER A 243 18.28 -16.06 -18.53
N LEU A 244 17.79 -15.22 -19.45
CA LEU A 244 16.62 -14.38 -19.25
C LEU A 244 15.33 -15.10 -19.58
N ARG A 245 15.36 -15.96 -20.59
CA ARG A 245 14.24 -16.84 -20.92
C ARG A 245 13.91 -17.77 -19.75
N GLN A 246 14.92 -18.42 -19.16
CA GLN A 246 14.73 -19.31 -18.01
C GLN A 246 14.10 -18.60 -16.80
N ARG A 247 14.50 -17.35 -16.54
CA ARG A 247 13.93 -16.52 -15.47
C ARG A 247 12.49 -16.10 -15.77
N ALA A 248 12.21 -15.66 -17.00
CA ALA A 248 10.85 -15.33 -17.43
C ALA A 248 9.91 -16.55 -17.32
N GLU A 249 10.38 -17.73 -17.70
CA GLU A 249 9.62 -18.98 -17.58
C GLU A 249 9.38 -19.37 -16.12
N ARG A 250 10.37 -19.17 -15.23
CA ARG A 250 10.21 -19.35 -13.79
C ARG A 250 9.12 -18.44 -13.25
N ASP A 251 9.17 -17.14 -13.53
CA ASP A 251 8.20 -16.18 -12.99
C ASP A 251 6.78 -16.45 -13.51
N VAL A 252 6.63 -16.82 -14.79
CA VAL A 252 5.33 -17.23 -15.34
C VAL A 252 4.82 -18.52 -14.68
N ARG A 253 5.69 -19.48 -14.41
CA ARG A 253 5.34 -20.73 -13.72
C ARG A 253 4.91 -20.47 -12.28
N GLU A 254 5.67 -19.65 -11.56
CA GLU A 254 5.34 -19.24 -10.19
C GLU A 254 4.04 -18.44 -10.15
N TYR A 255 3.81 -17.54 -11.12
CA TYR A 255 2.56 -16.79 -11.19
C TYR A 255 1.35 -17.70 -11.35
N ARG A 256 1.48 -18.76 -12.15
CA ARG A 256 0.42 -19.77 -12.30
C ARG A 256 0.20 -20.58 -11.02
N SER A 257 1.26 -20.92 -10.29
CA SER A 257 1.14 -21.68 -9.04
C SER A 257 0.56 -20.86 -7.89
N VAL A 258 0.89 -19.56 -7.81
CA VAL A 258 0.45 -18.67 -6.74
C VAL A 258 -0.89 -17.99 -7.06
N GLY A 259 -1.13 -17.68 -8.34
CA GLY A 259 -2.25 -16.84 -8.79
C GLY A 259 -3.48 -17.57 -9.31
N GLY A 260 -3.46 -18.90 -9.44
CA GLY A 260 -4.64 -19.71 -9.81
C GLY A 260 -5.33 -19.31 -11.13
N GLY A 261 -4.60 -18.73 -12.09
CA GLY A 261 -5.16 -18.27 -13.37
C GLY A 261 -4.26 -18.62 -14.57
N PRO A 262 -4.86 -19.00 -15.73
CA PRO A 262 -4.16 -19.51 -16.92
C PRO A 262 -3.17 -18.53 -17.57
#